data_AF-A0A143X0I3-F1
#
_entry.id   AF-A0A143X0I3-F1
#
_cell.length_a   1.000
_cell.length_b   1.000
_cell.length_c   1.000
_cell.angle_alpha   90.00
_cell.angle_beta   90.00
_cell.angle_gamma   90.00
#
_symmetry.space_group_name_H-M   'P 1'
#
loop_
_entity.id
_entity.type
_entity.pdbx_description
1 polymer ?
#
loop_
_entity_poly.entity_id
_entity_poly.type
_entity_poly.pdbx_seq_one_letter_code
_entity_poly.pdbx_strand_id
1 'polypeptide(L)'
;MSKVTLALYEAGWVSLPPDHALFTLQAPLYLCRHPEHHFVVATQSYLDGLLARLETLEKPVRQVIRRLILGSVAEIELEGNRFFLPGPYQQRIGERDHLLAVSHEDHIEFS
;
A
#
# COMPACT_ATOMS: atom_id res chain seq x y z
N MET A 1 7.16 -13.48 -4.82
CA MET A 1 5.90 -12.91 -5.31
C MET A 1 4.84 -13.98 -5.31
N SER A 2 3.73 -13.76 -4.60
CA SER A 2 2.57 -14.66 -4.56
C SER A 2 1.28 -13.88 -4.81
N LYS A 3 0.34 -14.46 -5.56
CA LYS A 3 -1.01 -13.88 -5.70
C LYS A 3 -1.81 -14.20 -4.44
N VAL A 4 -2.44 -13.20 -3.84
CA VAL A 4 -3.22 -13.32 -2.63
C VAL A 4 -4.53 -12.55 -2.77
N THR A 5 -5.54 -12.92 -2.00
CA THR A 5 -6.81 -12.20 -1.92
C THR A 5 -6.89 -11.54 -0.55
N LEU A 6 -7.14 -10.24 -0.52
CA LEU A 6 -7.36 -9.50 0.73
C LEU A 6 -8.87 -9.40 0.96
N ALA A 7 -9.34 -9.78 2.14
CA ALA A 7 -10.74 -9.60 2.52
C ALA A 7 -11.00 -8.12 2.84
N LEU A 8 -12.05 -7.55 2.25
CA LEU A 8 -12.55 -6.20 2.58
C LEU A 8 -13.83 -6.34 3.39
N TYR A 9 -13.90 -5.65 4.52
CA TYR A 9 -15.09 -5.64 5.38
C TYR A 9 -15.89 -4.34 5.17
N GLU A 10 -17.19 -4.36 5.48
CA GLU A 10 -18.15 -3.27 5.23
C GLU A 10 -17.76 -1.91 5.82
N ALA A 11 -16.82 -1.86 6.77
CA ALA A 11 -16.30 -0.64 7.36
C ALA A 11 -14.96 -0.17 6.76
N GLY A 12 -14.48 -0.72 5.64
CA GLY A 12 -13.21 -0.32 5.02
C GLY A 12 -11.97 -0.92 5.69
N TRP A 13 -12.16 -1.93 6.52
CA TRP A 13 -11.07 -2.74 7.07
C TRP A 13 -10.58 -3.76 6.04
N VAL A 14 -9.28 -3.93 5.95
CA VAL A 14 -8.62 -4.91 5.09
C VAL A 14 -7.79 -5.84 5.93
N SER A 15 -7.99 -7.16 5.78
CA SER A 15 -7.13 -8.16 6.42
C SER A 15 -5.93 -8.52 5.55
N LEU A 16 -4.74 -8.45 6.15
CA LEU A 16 -3.51 -8.95 5.57
C LEU A 16 -3.47 -10.48 5.61
N PRO A 17 -2.81 -11.14 4.63
CA PRO A 17 -2.68 -12.59 4.62
C PRO A 17 -1.94 -13.08 5.88
N PRO A 18 -2.36 -14.21 6.48
CA PRO A 18 -1.78 -14.72 7.74
C PRO A 18 -0.28 -15.04 7.61
N ASP A 19 0.19 -15.42 6.42
CA ASP A 19 1.60 -15.76 6.17
C ASP A 19 2.52 -14.53 6.05
N HIS A 20 1.98 -13.31 6.16
CA HIS A 20 2.73 -12.05 6.05
C HIS A 20 3.00 -11.40 7.42
N ALA A 21 3.41 -12.22 8.40
CA ALA A 21 3.76 -11.79 9.75
C ALA A 21 4.90 -10.72 9.81
N LEU A 22 5.68 -10.57 8.75
CA LEU A 22 6.70 -9.51 8.64
C LEU A 22 6.09 -8.11 8.69
N PHE A 23 4.87 -7.91 8.16
CA PHE A 23 4.18 -6.63 8.21
C PHE A 23 3.76 -6.25 9.62
N THR A 24 3.27 -7.22 10.39
CA THR A 24 2.88 -7.01 11.79
C THR A 24 4.07 -6.68 12.70
N LEU A 25 5.30 -7.02 12.29
CA LEU A 25 6.53 -6.78 13.06
C LEU A 25 7.26 -5.49 12.65
N GLN A 26 6.92 -4.89 11.51
CA GLN A 26 7.63 -3.75 10.91
C GLN A 26 6.79 -2.46 10.94
N ALA A 27 5.85 -2.35 11.88
CA ALA A 27 5.13 -1.10 12.11
C ALA A 27 6.12 0.05 12.43
N PRO A 28 5.89 1.26 11.89
CA PRO A 28 4.72 1.69 11.12
C PRO A 28 4.70 1.20 9.67
N LEU A 29 3.49 0.99 9.15
CA LEU A 29 3.25 0.68 7.74
C LEU A 29 2.68 1.91 7.02
N TYR A 30 2.82 1.93 5.71
CA TYR A 30 2.39 3.03 4.87
C TYR A 30 1.57 2.54 3.71
N LEU A 31 0.47 3.24 3.45
CA LEU A 31 -0.35 3.11 2.26
C LEU A 31 0.05 4.20 1.28
N CYS A 32 0.44 3.84 0.06
CA CYS A 32 0.74 4.78 -1.00
C CYS A 32 0.14 4.35 -2.33
N ARG A 33 0.10 5.29 -3.29
CA ARG A 33 -0.38 5.00 -4.65
C ARG A 33 0.79 4.60 -5.56
N HIS A 34 0.64 3.48 -6.25
CA HIS A 34 1.53 3.10 -7.34
C HIS A 34 1.20 3.92 -8.62
N PRO A 35 2.21 4.32 -9.42
CA PRO A 35 1.98 5.02 -10.69
C PRO A 35 1.05 4.27 -11.66
N GLU A 36 1.01 2.94 -11.61
CA GLU A 36 0.16 2.09 -12.45
C GLU A 36 -1.27 1.91 -11.90
N HIS A 37 -1.76 2.83 -11.07
CA HIS A 37 -3.13 2.85 -10.51
C HIS A 37 -3.45 1.77 -9.47
N HIS A 38 -2.46 1.04 -8.97
CA HIS A 38 -2.60 0.16 -7.81
C HIS A 38 -2.33 0.91 -6.50
N PHE A 39 -2.74 0.31 -5.39
CA PHE A 39 -2.39 0.72 -4.03
C PHE A 39 -1.30 -0.19 -3.50
N VAL A 40 -0.43 0.36 -2.66
CA VAL A 40 0.66 -0.38 -2.04
C VAL A 40 0.60 -0.15 -0.55
N VAL A 41 0.50 -1.24 0.22
CA VAL A 41 0.85 -1.22 1.65
C VAL A 41 2.29 -1.69 1.78
N ALA A 42 3.13 -0.89 2.42
CA ALA A 42 4.56 -1.12 2.46
C ALA A 42 5.18 -0.70 3.79
N THR A 43 6.37 -1.23 4.06
CA THR A 43 7.19 -0.84 5.22
C THR A 43 7.94 0.48 4.94
N GLN A 44 8.50 1.09 5.99
CA GLN A 44 9.37 2.27 5.83
C GLN A 44 10.53 2.00 4.86
N SER A 45 11.15 0.83 4.93
CA SER A 45 12.31 0.49 4.08
C SER A 45 11.97 0.48 2.60
N TYR A 46 10.77 0.02 2.24
CA TYR A 46 10.30 0.06 0.86
C TYR A 46 10.12 1.51 0.39
N LEU A 47 9.51 2.37 1.23
CA LEU A 47 9.34 3.79 0.90
C LEU A 47 10.68 4.50 0.71
N ASP A 48 11.66 4.24 1.57
CA ASP A 48 12.99 4.83 1.45
C ASP A 48 13.67 4.39 0.14
N GLY A 49 13.54 3.10 -0.20
CA GLY A 49 14.04 2.56 -1.47
C GLY A 49 13.33 3.18 -2.69
N LEU A 50 12.02 3.38 -2.62
CA LEU A 50 11.23 4.04 -3.65
C LEU A 50 11.69 5.50 -3.83
N LEU A 51 11.83 6.25 -2.74
CA LEU A 51 12.30 7.64 -2.77
C LEU A 51 13.72 7.75 -3.33
N ALA A 52 14.63 6.85 -2.94
CA ALA A 52 15.98 6.81 -3.49
C ALA A 52 15.98 6.54 -5.01
N ARG A 53 15.12 5.65 -5.49
CA ARG A 53 14.93 5.39 -6.93
C ARG A 53 14.34 6.59 -7.67
N LEU A 54 13.44 7.35 -7.05
CA LEU A 54 12.91 8.57 -7.68
C LEU A 54 13.99 9.61 -7.93
N GLU A 55 14.99 9.72 -7.05
CA GLU A 55 16.08 10.68 -7.21
C GLU A 55 16.97 10.41 -8.44
N THR A 56 16.92 9.19 -9.01
CA THR A 56 17.64 8.85 -10.24
C THR A 56 16.90 9.25 -11.52
N LEU A 57 15.61 9.62 -11.42
CA LEU A 57 14.79 10.01 -12.57
C LEU A 57 15.09 11.44 -13.03
N GLU A 58 14.84 11.71 -14.32
CA GLU A 58 14.93 13.06 -14.87
C GLU A 58 14.02 14.03 -14.12
N LYS A 59 14.49 15.28 -13.93
CA LYS A 59 13.84 16.30 -13.09
C LYS A 59 12.33 16.47 -13.33
N PRO A 60 11.81 16.60 -14.58
CA PRO A 60 10.37 16.76 -14.79
C PRO A 60 9.57 15.52 -14.37
N VAL A 61 10.08 14.33 -14.69
CA VAL A 61 9.44 13.05 -14.35
C VAL A 61 9.45 12.83 -12.83
N ARG A 62 10.58 13.09 -12.18
CA ARG A 62 10.76 13.00 -10.72
C ARG A 62 9.74 13.85 -9.98
N GLN A 63 9.54 15.11 -10.39
CA GLN A 63 8.60 16.02 -9.71
C GLN A 63 7.16 15.55 -9.81
N VAL A 64 6.75 15.03 -10.97
CA VAL A 64 5.39 14.49 -11.19
C VAL A 64 5.17 13.26 -10.33
N ILE A 65 6.08 12.28 -10.39
CA ILE A 65 5.94 11.02 -9.65
C ILE A 65 6.04 11.25 -8.14
N ARG A 66 6.96 12.11 -7.69
CA ARG A 66 7.09 12.46 -6.28
C ARG A 66 5.82 13.09 -5.72
N ARG A 67 5.15 13.98 -6.48
CA ARG A 67 3.86 14.55 -6.07
C ARG A 67 2.75 13.49 -6.02
N LEU A 68 2.72 12.58 -7.00
CA LEU A 68 1.72 11.50 -7.03
C LEU A 68 1.87 10.54 -5.86
N ILE A 69 3.11 10.14 -5.54
CA ILE A 69 3.40 9.20 -4.45
C ILE A 69 3.25 9.91 -3.11
N LEU A 70 4.04 10.97 -2.83
CA LEU A 70 4.03 11.66 -1.53
C LEU A 70 2.68 12.31 -1.21
N GLY A 71 1.95 12.80 -2.22
CA GLY A 71 0.60 13.34 -2.03
C GLY A 71 -0.45 12.29 -1.65
N SER A 72 -0.06 11.01 -1.61
CA SER A 72 -0.93 9.87 -1.29
C SER A 72 -0.30 8.92 -0.28
N VAL A 73 0.78 9.31 0.42
CA VAL A 73 1.31 8.49 1.51
C VAL A 73 0.46 8.74 2.75
N ALA A 74 -0.10 7.69 3.31
CA ALA A 74 -0.74 7.68 4.61
C ALA A 74 -0.06 6.62 5.48
N GLU A 75 0.32 6.99 6.69
CA GLU A 75 0.68 6.00 7.71
C GLU A 75 -0.59 5.24 8.12
N ILE A 76 -0.47 3.92 8.27
CA ILE A 76 -1.57 3.06 8.69
C ILE A 76 -1.19 2.33 9.97
N GLU A 77 -2.12 2.32 10.91
CA GLU A 77 -2.02 1.51 12.11
C GLU A 77 -2.61 0.12 11.86
N LEU A 78 -1.97 -0.90 12.44
CA LEU A 78 -2.48 -2.26 12.44
C LEU A 78 -3.25 -2.55 13.72
N GLU A 79 -4.45 -3.08 13.57
CA GLU A 79 -5.20 -3.69 14.65
C GLU A 79 -5.18 -5.22 14.47
N GLY A 80 -4.21 -5.89 15.09
CA GLY A 80 -3.93 -7.30 14.80
C GLY A 80 -3.32 -7.46 13.39
N ASN A 81 -3.99 -8.18 12.50
CA ASN A 81 -3.55 -8.37 11.10
C ASN A 81 -4.36 -7.54 10.09
N ARG A 82 -5.13 -6.55 10.54
CA ARG A 82 -5.96 -5.71 9.67
C ARG A 82 -5.57 -4.24 9.79
N PHE A 83 -5.83 -3.50 8.72
CA PHE A 83 -5.67 -2.05 8.68
C PHE A 83 -6.94 -1.39 8.14
N PHE A 84 -7.11 -0.12 8.47
CA PHE A 84 -8.22 0.69 7.96
C PHE A 84 -7.79 1.47 6.71
N LEU A 85 -8.56 1.35 5.63
CA LEU A 85 -8.35 2.16 4.43
C LEU A 85 -8.87 3.58 4.65
N PRO A 86 -8.07 4.64 4.43
CA PRO A 86 -8.56 6.01 4.51
C PRO A 86 -9.65 6.29 3.46
N GLY A 87 -10.57 7.22 3.75
CA GLY A 87 -11.74 7.51 2.91
C GLY A 87 -11.49 7.70 1.40
N PRO A 88 -10.43 8.43 0.97
CA PRO A 88 -10.10 8.55 -0.45
C PRO A 88 -9.82 7.23 -1.18
N TYR A 89 -9.38 6.20 -0.44
CA TYR A 89 -9.10 4.87 -0.97
C TYR A 89 -10.38 4.03 -1.03
N GLN A 90 -11.24 4.12 0.00
CA GLN A 90 -12.53 3.43 0.02
C GLN A 90 -13.41 3.82 -1.18
N GLN A 91 -13.49 5.12 -1.49
CA GLN A 91 -14.26 5.63 -2.64
C GLN A 91 -13.81 5.05 -3.99
N ARG A 92 -12.54 4.64 -4.11
CA ARG A 92 -11.98 4.09 -5.35
C ARG A 92 -12.14 2.59 -5.47
N ILE A 93 -12.08 1.88 -4.35
CA ILE A 93 -12.30 0.44 -4.29
C ILE A 93 -13.80 0.12 -4.52
N GLY A 94 -14.68 0.98 -4.03
CA GLY A 94 -16.13 0.79 -4.14
C GLY A 94 -16.66 -0.33 -3.25
N GLU A 95 -17.80 -0.90 -3.64
CA GLU A 95 -18.52 -1.96 -2.90
C GLU A 95 -17.99 -3.35 -3.27
N ARG A 96 -16.73 -3.65 -2.90
CA ARG A 96 -16.13 -4.98 -3.13
C ARG A 96 -15.97 -5.73 -1.82
N ASP A 97 -16.19 -7.04 -1.83
CA ASP A 97 -15.93 -7.89 -0.66
C ASP A 97 -14.47 -8.35 -0.56
N HIS A 98 -13.73 -8.23 -1.66
CA HIS A 98 -12.34 -8.66 -1.75
C HIS A 98 -11.52 -7.83 -2.74
N LEU A 99 -10.21 -7.79 -2.49
CA LEU A 99 -9.21 -7.13 -3.33
C LEU A 99 -8.25 -8.16 -3.89
N LEU A 100 -7.96 -8.05 -5.18
CA LEU A 100 -6.91 -8.84 -5.79
C LEU A 100 -5.58 -8.19 -5.45
N ALA A 101 -4.67 -8.99 -4.89
CA ALA A 101 -3.39 -8.49 -4.42
C ALA A 101 -2.23 -9.37 -4.85
N VAL A 102 -1.07 -8.74 -4.92
CA VAL A 102 0.22 -9.38 -5.13
C VAL A 102 1.07 -9.10 -3.90
N SER A 103 1.51 -10.17 -3.27
CA SER A 103 2.34 -10.12 -2.08
C SER A 103 3.82 -10.22 -2.46
N HIS A 104 4.59 -9.26 -1.95
CA HIS A 104 6.04 -9.22 -1.98
C HIS A 104 6.58 -9.31 -0.55
N GLU A 105 7.90 -9.40 -0.42
CA GLU A 105 8.56 -9.55 0.88
C GLU A 105 8.35 -8.33 1.79
N ASP A 106 8.33 -7.13 1.21
CA ASP A 106 8.33 -5.84 1.90
C ASP A 106 7.15 -4.91 1.55
N HIS A 107 6.31 -5.31 0.58
CA HIS A 107 5.11 -4.58 0.16
C HIS A 107 4.00 -5.52 -0.35
N ILE A 108 2.76 -5.07 -0.32
CA ILE A 108 1.61 -5.72 -0.95
C ILE A 108 0.96 -4.71 -1.89
N GLU A 109 0.79 -5.11 -3.15
CA GLU A 109 0.11 -4.33 -4.18
C GLU A 109 -1.32 -4.83 -4.33
N PHE A 110 -2.31 -3.95 -4.47
CA PHE A 110 -3.71 -4.34 -4.64
C PHE A 110 -4.53 -3.29 -5.41
N SER A 111 -5.67 -3.72 -5.96
CA SER A 111 -6.60 -2.87 -6.73
C SER A 111 -8.05 -3.23 -6.54
#